data_AF-A0A133KF52-F1
#
_entry.id   AF-A0A133KF52-F1
#
_cell.length_a   1.000
_cell.length_b   1.000
_cell.length_c   1.000
_cell.angle_alpha   90.00
_cell.angle_beta   90.00
_cell.angle_gamma   90.00
#
_symmetry.space_group_name_H-M   'P 1'
#
loop_
_entity.id
_entity.type
_entity.pdbx_description
1 polymer ?
#
loop_
_entity_poly.entity_id
_entity_poly.type
_entity_poly.pdbx_seq_one_letter_code
_entity_poly.pdbx_strand_id
1 'polypeptide(L)'
;DTRTTEQCKKIDQVLGGKLLEITKNPALEGFTLPKMLWIQQYEPENFRKTRVFLLPKDYLRYRLTGTIGMDYSDAAGTLLLDIVNQSWSTDILRTFDIPAGICPPLVETEAEVGTLLSDIAATCGLSPATKVFAGGADNACGAIGAGILEEGKALCSIGTSGVFLSY
;
A
#
# COMPACT_ATOMS: atom_id res chain seq x y z
N ASP A 1 -0.07 15.32 3.13
CA ASP A 1 1.34 15.61 3.47
C ASP A 1 2.11 15.66 2.17
N THR A 2 2.89 16.73 1.94
CA THR A 2 3.65 16.97 0.70
C THR A 2 5.13 17.28 0.99
N ARG A 3 5.65 16.91 2.17
CA ARG A 3 7.01 17.29 2.58
C ARG A 3 8.13 16.59 1.80
N THR A 4 7.77 15.65 0.93
CA THR A 4 8.68 14.67 0.33
C THR A 4 9.07 14.97 -1.11
N THR A 5 8.86 16.21 -1.58
CA THR A 5 9.19 16.63 -2.96
C THR A 5 10.67 16.40 -3.29
N GLU A 6 11.58 16.62 -2.35
CA GLU A 6 13.02 16.33 -2.54
C GLU A 6 13.26 14.84 -2.79
N GLN A 7 12.59 13.97 -2.02
CA GLN A 7 12.71 12.52 -2.15
C GLN A 7 12.08 12.02 -3.45
N CYS A 8 10.96 12.59 -3.92
CA CYS A 8 10.41 12.27 -5.25
C CYS A 8 11.43 12.57 -6.35
N LYS A 9 12.03 13.76 -6.35
CA LYS A 9 13.08 14.13 -7.32
C LYS A 9 14.28 13.19 -7.26
N LYS A 10 14.69 12.78 -6.06
CA LYS A 10 15.77 11.78 -5.88
C LYS A 10 15.39 10.44 -6.49
N ILE A 11 14.16 9.97 -6.29
CA ILE A 11 13.68 8.71 -6.87
C ILE A 11 13.72 8.78 -8.41
N ASP A 12 13.20 9.87 -8.98
CA ASP A 12 13.19 10.07 -10.44
C ASP A 12 14.60 10.16 -11.02
N GLN A 13 15.54 10.82 -10.33
CA GLN A 13 16.93 10.92 -10.77
C GLN A 13 17.66 9.58 -10.73
N VAL A 14 17.39 8.75 -9.72
CA VAL A 14 18.12 7.49 -9.50
C VAL A 14 17.53 6.34 -10.33
N LEU A 15 16.19 6.24 -10.40
CA LEU A 15 15.52 5.15 -11.12
C LEU A 15 15.09 5.54 -12.53
N GLY A 16 14.77 6.81 -12.79
CA GLY A 16 14.27 7.27 -14.10
C GLY A 16 13.11 6.42 -14.60
N GLY A 17 13.17 6.02 -15.88
CA GLY A 17 12.15 5.19 -16.52
C GLY A 17 11.94 3.82 -15.85
N LYS A 18 12.95 3.29 -15.13
CA LYS A 18 12.87 2.00 -14.44
C LYS A 18 11.80 2.01 -13.33
N LEU A 19 11.54 3.15 -12.69
CA LEU A 19 10.47 3.25 -11.70
C LEU A 19 9.11 2.92 -12.33
N LEU A 20 8.83 3.51 -13.49
CA LEU A 20 7.58 3.30 -14.20
C LEU A 20 7.49 1.88 -14.75
N GLU A 21 8.60 1.30 -15.21
CA GLU A 21 8.65 -0.09 -15.66
C GLU A 21 8.23 -1.07 -14.55
N ILE A 22 8.72 -0.87 -13.32
CA ILE A 22 8.47 -1.75 -12.16
C ILE A 22 7.10 -1.48 -11.53
N THR A 23 6.82 -0.23 -11.18
CA THR A 23 5.70 0.15 -10.29
C THR A 23 4.46 0.62 -11.03
N LYS A 24 4.59 0.89 -12.33
CA LYS A 24 3.56 1.51 -13.19
C LYS A 24 3.06 2.88 -12.70
N ASN A 25 3.80 3.52 -11.78
CA ASN A 25 3.44 4.82 -11.21
C ASN A 25 4.66 5.77 -11.19
N PRO A 26 4.44 7.08 -11.39
CA PRO A 26 5.48 8.08 -11.15
C PRO A 26 5.68 8.33 -9.65
N ALA A 27 6.82 8.93 -9.27
CA ALA A 27 7.04 9.34 -7.89
C ALA A 27 6.20 10.58 -7.56
N LEU A 28 5.22 10.44 -6.65
CA LEU A 28 4.44 11.55 -6.09
C LEU A 28 4.54 11.55 -4.56
N GLU A 29 4.42 12.74 -3.94
CA GLU A 29 4.63 12.92 -2.50
C GLU A 29 3.69 12.07 -1.63
N GLY A 30 2.53 11.70 -2.19
CA GLY A 30 1.53 10.87 -1.54
C GLY A 30 1.98 9.42 -1.29
N PHE A 31 2.94 8.90 -2.05
CA PHE A 31 3.38 7.50 -1.98
C PHE A 31 4.26 7.20 -0.76
N THR A 32 4.37 5.91 -0.43
CA THR A 32 5.11 5.42 0.75
C THR A 32 6.63 5.57 0.59
N LEU A 33 7.20 5.19 -0.55
CA LEU A 33 8.65 5.25 -0.77
C LEU A 33 9.24 6.64 -0.48
N PRO A 34 8.73 7.77 -1.04
CA PRO A 34 9.25 9.10 -0.69
C PRO A 34 9.22 9.42 0.81
N LYS A 35 8.19 8.96 1.53
CA LYS A 35 8.08 9.15 2.98
C LYS A 35 9.09 8.31 3.74
N MET A 36 9.36 7.08 3.30
CA MET A 36 10.41 6.25 3.89
C MET A 36 11.79 6.89 3.71
N LEU A 37 12.09 7.42 2.52
CA LEU A 37 13.35 8.12 2.28
C LEU A 37 13.48 9.38 3.14
N TRP A 38 12.37 10.08 3.38
CA TRP A 38 12.36 11.26 4.25
C TRP A 38 12.67 10.86 5.70
N ILE A 39 12.06 9.79 6.21
CA ILE A 39 12.34 9.28 7.57
C ILE A 39 13.79 8.78 7.66
N GLN A 40 14.32 8.10 6.64
CA GLN A 40 15.74 7.72 6.59
C GLN A 40 16.67 8.94 6.69
N GLN A 41 16.33 10.05 6.03
CA GLN A 41 17.14 11.26 5.99
C GLN A 41 17.06 12.09 7.28
N TYR A 42 15.85 12.29 7.82
CA TYR A 42 15.62 13.23 8.92
C TYR A 42 15.42 12.55 10.28
N GLU A 43 15.04 11.27 10.30
CA GLU A 43 14.81 10.49 11.53
C GLU A 43 15.48 9.10 11.49
N PRO A 44 16.79 9.00 11.19
CA PRO A 44 17.47 7.73 10.98
C PRO A 44 17.39 6.78 12.19
N GLU A 45 17.37 7.32 13.42
CA GLU A 45 17.19 6.52 14.64
C GLU A 45 15.83 5.82 14.69
N ASN A 46 14.77 6.49 14.23
CA ASN A 46 13.43 5.92 14.18
C ASN A 46 13.35 4.90 13.03
N PHE A 47 13.94 5.22 11.87
CA PHE A 47 14.00 4.29 10.75
C PHE A 47 14.65 2.96 11.16
N ARG A 48 15.78 3.00 11.87
CA ARG A 48 16.48 1.80 12.36
C ARG A 48 15.67 0.95 13.35
N LYS A 49 14.70 1.53 14.04
CA LYS A 49 13.80 0.82 14.97
C LYS A 49 12.57 0.24 14.27
N THR A 50 12.37 0.55 12.99
CA THR A 50 11.23 0.05 12.21
C THR A 50 11.32 -1.46 12.06
N ARG A 51 10.27 -2.15 12.50
CA ARG A 51 10.12 -3.60 12.29
C ARG A 51 9.33 -3.94 11.03
N VAL A 52 8.30 -3.15 10.73
CA VAL A 52 7.42 -3.32 9.57
C VAL A 52 6.76 -1.98 9.25
N PHE A 53 6.52 -1.68 7.98
CA PHE A 53 5.64 -0.57 7.58
C PHE A 53 4.25 -1.11 7.23
N LEU A 54 3.21 -0.33 7.51
CA LEU A 54 1.82 -0.63 7.16
C LEU A 54 1.12 0.63 6.68
N LEU A 55 0.17 0.48 5.75
CA LEU A 55 -0.76 1.55 5.42
C LEU A 55 -1.89 1.61 6.47
N PRO A 56 -2.65 2.73 6.57
CA PRO A 56 -3.67 2.89 7.60
C PRO A 56 -4.69 1.73 7.66
N LYS A 57 -5.14 1.24 6.50
CA LYS A 57 -6.03 0.07 6.41
C LYS A 57 -5.38 -1.17 7.04
N ASP A 58 -4.16 -1.49 6.64
CA ASP A 58 -3.47 -2.69 7.13
C ASP A 58 -3.10 -2.59 8.60
N TYR A 59 -2.77 -1.39 9.10
CA TYR A 59 -2.58 -1.17 10.53
C TYR A 59 -3.88 -1.42 11.30
N LEU A 60 -5.01 -0.88 10.84
CA LEU A 60 -6.31 -1.18 11.45
C LEU A 60 -6.58 -2.68 11.43
N ARG A 61 -6.39 -3.34 10.29
CA ARG A 61 -6.58 -4.79 10.17
C ARG A 61 -5.70 -5.58 11.14
N TYR A 62 -4.41 -5.23 11.24
CA TYR A 62 -3.49 -5.81 12.24
C TYR A 62 -4.00 -5.61 13.67
N ARG A 63 -4.53 -4.43 14.00
CA ARG A 63 -5.10 -4.18 15.33
C ARG A 63 -6.39 -4.97 15.58
N LEU A 64 -7.14 -5.31 14.54
CA LEU A 64 -8.37 -6.11 14.64
C LEU A 64 -8.09 -7.61 14.73
N THR A 65 -7.05 -8.13 14.08
CA THR A 65 -6.83 -9.58 13.91
C THR A 65 -5.51 -10.09 14.49
N GLY A 66 -4.58 -9.21 14.86
CA GLY A 66 -3.21 -9.55 15.21
C GLY A 66 -2.33 -9.95 14.02
N THR A 67 -2.85 -9.94 12.79
CA THR A 67 -2.14 -10.43 11.60
C THR A 67 -1.60 -9.30 10.74
N ILE A 68 -0.32 -9.38 10.40
CA ILE A 68 0.38 -8.41 9.54
C ILE A 68 0.29 -8.86 8.08
N GLY A 69 0.01 -7.92 7.17
CA GLY A 69 0.05 -8.14 5.72
C GLY A 69 -0.31 -6.87 4.96
N MET A 70 -0.26 -6.91 3.64
CA MET A 70 -0.75 -5.84 2.76
C MET A 70 -1.31 -6.47 1.49
N ASP A 71 -2.45 -6.01 1.01
CA ASP A 71 -2.98 -6.49 -0.27
C ASP A 71 -2.26 -5.81 -1.45
N TYR A 72 -2.35 -6.43 -2.62
CA TYR A 72 -1.67 -5.95 -3.82
C TYR A 72 -2.14 -4.57 -4.29
N SER A 73 -3.41 -4.21 -4.08
CA SER A 73 -3.93 -2.91 -4.53
C SER A 73 -3.39 -1.75 -3.70
N ASP A 74 -3.26 -1.93 -2.38
CA ASP A 74 -2.57 -0.97 -1.50
C ASP A 74 -1.05 -0.99 -1.74
N ALA A 75 -0.46 -2.17 -1.93
CA ALA A 75 0.98 -2.29 -2.21
C ALA A 75 1.38 -1.58 -3.52
N ALA A 76 0.52 -1.58 -4.55
CA ALA A 76 0.73 -0.80 -5.77
C ALA A 76 0.84 0.71 -5.48
N GLY A 77 0.14 1.19 -4.45
CA GLY A 77 0.17 2.55 -3.92
C GLY A 77 1.42 2.91 -3.09
N THR A 78 2.46 2.07 -3.07
CA THR A 78 3.67 2.30 -2.25
C THR A 78 4.91 2.73 -3.04
N LEU A 79 4.94 2.46 -4.36
CA LEU A 79 6.14 2.47 -5.21
C LEU A 79 7.22 1.45 -4.82
N LEU A 80 6.87 0.43 -4.05
CA LEU A 80 7.79 -0.66 -3.68
C LEU A 80 7.41 -1.99 -4.32
N LEU A 81 6.20 -2.11 -4.89
CA LEU A 81 5.71 -3.33 -5.53
C LEU A 81 6.24 -3.42 -6.96
N ASP A 82 6.86 -4.55 -7.30
CA ASP A 82 7.00 -4.99 -8.68
C ASP A 82 5.66 -5.56 -9.13
N ILE A 83 4.96 -4.80 -9.99
CA ILE A 83 3.62 -5.13 -10.44
C ILE A 83 3.60 -6.41 -11.29
N VAL A 84 4.67 -6.67 -12.05
CA VAL A 84 4.73 -7.82 -12.97
C VAL A 84 4.96 -9.11 -12.18
N ASN A 85 5.89 -9.07 -11.22
CA ASN A 85 6.26 -10.23 -10.43
C ASN A 85 5.45 -10.38 -9.14
N GLN A 86 4.51 -9.45 -8.86
CA GLN A 86 3.67 -9.42 -7.65
C GLN A 86 4.48 -9.64 -6.36
N SER A 87 5.59 -8.93 -6.24
CA SER A 87 6.49 -9.02 -5.09
C SER A 87 7.13 -7.68 -4.78
N TRP A 88 7.61 -7.50 -3.55
CA TRP A 88 8.39 -6.31 -3.23
C TRP A 88 9.64 -6.25 -4.12
N SER A 89 9.81 -5.14 -4.83
CA SER A 89 10.89 -4.95 -5.79
C SER A 89 12.23 -4.94 -5.07
N THR A 90 12.98 -6.04 -5.18
CA THR A 90 14.34 -6.17 -4.64
C THR A 90 15.27 -5.10 -5.19
N ASP A 91 15.05 -4.68 -6.44
CA ASP A 91 15.81 -3.61 -7.08
C ASP A 91 15.55 -2.25 -6.44
N ILE A 92 14.29 -1.86 -6.21
CA ILE A 92 13.96 -0.59 -5.54
C ILE A 92 14.46 -0.61 -4.10
N LEU A 93 14.22 -1.72 -3.38
CA LEU A 93 14.65 -1.87 -1.99
C LEU A 93 16.17 -1.71 -1.85
N ARG A 94 16.95 -2.40 -2.69
CA ARG A 94 18.41 -2.30 -2.70
C ARG A 94 18.91 -0.91 -3.12
N THR A 95 18.25 -0.27 -4.07
CA THR A 95 18.64 1.06 -4.58
C THR A 95 18.59 2.14 -3.49
N PHE A 96 17.66 2.01 -2.53
CA PHE A 96 17.46 2.98 -1.46
C PHE A 96 17.81 2.44 -0.06
N ASP A 97 18.58 1.35 0.02
CA ASP A 97 19.01 0.74 1.27
C ASP A 97 17.83 0.45 2.24
N ILE A 98 16.70 0.00 1.68
CA ILE A 98 15.50 -0.38 2.44
C ILE A 98 15.59 -1.88 2.76
N PRO A 99 15.62 -2.27 4.05
CA PRO A 99 15.70 -3.68 4.40
C PRO A 99 14.42 -4.43 3.99
N ALA A 100 14.51 -5.50 3.21
CA ALA A 100 13.33 -6.28 2.81
C ALA A 100 12.51 -6.82 4.00
N GLY A 101 13.15 -7.02 5.16
CA GLY A 101 12.49 -7.49 6.38
C GLY A 101 11.48 -6.52 6.99
N ILE A 102 11.44 -5.24 6.58
CA ILE A 102 10.40 -4.30 7.03
C ILE A 102 9.17 -4.28 6.10
N CYS A 103 9.22 -4.97 4.96
CA CYS A 103 8.08 -5.10 4.07
C CYS A 103 7.11 -6.14 4.65
N PRO A 104 5.81 -5.83 4.78
CA PRO A 104 4.84 -6.81 5.27
C PRO A 104 4.62 -7.92 4.22
N PRO A 105 4.16 -9.12 4.62
CA PRO A 105 3.75 -10.14 3.67
C PRO A 105 2.66 -9.62 2.72
N LEU A 106 2.77 -9.94 1.44
CA LEU A 106 1.73 -9.63 0.45
C LEU A 106 0.66 -10.72 0.48
N VAL A 107 -0.61 -10.32 0.36
CA VAL A 107 -1.77 -11.21 0.37
C VAL A 107 -2.75 -10.82 -0.74
N GLU A 108 -3.56 -11.77 -1.20
CA GLU A 108 -4.66 -11.47 -2.12
C GLU A 108 -5.70 -10.58 -1.45
N THR A 109 -6.33 -9.70 -2.21
CA THR A 109 -7.37 -8.75 -1.76
C THR A 109 -8.55 -9.45 -1.09
N GLU A 110 -8.95 -10.61 -1.62
CA GLU A 110 -10.03 -11.47 -1.15
C GLU A 110 -9.59 -12.54 -0.14
N ALA A 111 -8.32 -12.54 0.28
CA ALA A 111 -7.84 -13.51 1.26
C ALA A 111 -8.48 -13.25 2.64
N GLU A 112 -8.94 -14.32 3.29
CA GLU A 112 -9.26 -14.30 4.72
C GLU A 112 -7.95 -14.19 5.51
N VAL A 113 -7.79 -13.11 6.27
CA VAL A 113 -6.58 -12.80 7.04
C VAL A 113 -6.72 -13.11 8.53
N GLY A 114 -7.72 -13.91 8.87
CA GLY A 114 -8.07 -14.31 10.23
C GLY A 114 -9.43 -13.78 10.68
N THR A 115 -9.64 -13.81 12.00
CA THR A 115 -10.86 -13.34 12.65
C THR A 115 -10.55 -12.19 13.61
N LEU A 116 -11.61 -11.55 14.10
CA LEU A 116 -11.46 -10.52 15.14
C LEU A 116 -10.84 -11.10 16.42
N LEU A 117 -9.94 -10.33 17.04
CA LEU A 117 -9.51 -10.57 18.41
C LEU A 117 -10.72 -10.59 19.34
N SER A 118 -10.70 -11.45 20.36
CA SER A 118 -11.89 -11.72 21.18
C SER A 118 -12.44 -10.49 21.91
N ASP A 119 -11.55 -9.60 22.37
CA ASP A 119 -11.90 -8.32 23.02
C ASP A 119 -12.50 -7.32 22.03
N ILE A 120 -11.96 -7.26 20.81
CA ILE A 120 -12.50 -6.44 19.72
C ILE A 120 -13.89 -6.94 19.29
N ALA A 121 -14.05 -8.26 19.11
CA ALA A 121 -15.33 -8.87 18.76
C ALA A 121 -16.41 -8.52 19.80
N ALA A 122 -16.09 -8.65 21.09
CA ALA A 122 -16.98 -8.27 22.18
C ALA A 122 -17.34 -6.78 22.17
N THR A 123 -16.35 -5.90 21.93
CA THR A 123 -16.56 -4.44 21.86
C THR A 123 -17.45 -4.04 20.69
N CYS A 124 -17.31 -4.71 19.55
CA CYS A 124 -18.10 -4.45 18.35
C CYS A 124 -19.47 -5.14 18.35
N GLY A 125 -19.77 -6.00 19.34
CA GLY A 125 -20.98 -6.83 19.35
C GLY A 125 -21.01 -7.88 18.23
N LEU A 126 -19.85 -8.31 17.76
CA LEU A 126 -19.68 -9.30 16.70
C LEU A 126 -19.22 -10.65 17.25
N SER A 127 -19.41 -11.71 16.46
CA SER A 127 -18.89 -13.03 16.80
C SER A 127 -17.36 -13.05 16.74
N PRO A 128 -16.65 -13.73 17.65
CA PRO A 128 -15.22 -14.02 17.48
C PRO A 128 -14.90 -14.84 16.22
N ALA A 129 -15.90 -15.50 15.62
CA ALA A 129 -15.78 -16.18 14.35
C ALA A 129 -15.98 -15.26 13.12
N THR A 130 -16.23 -13.96 13.33
CA THR A 130 -16.35 -12.99 12.24
C THR A 130 -15.01 -12.92 11.49
N LYS A 131 -15.05 -13.34 10.23
CA LYS A 131 -13.93 -13.33 9.31
C LYS A 131 -13.57 -11.90 8.91
N VAL A 132 -12.28 -11.65 8.77
CA VAL A 132 -11.73 -10.39 8.27
C VAL A 132 -10.95 -10.70 6.99
N PHE A 133 -11.22 -9.93 5.95
CA PHE A 133 -10.56 -10.06 4.65
C PHE A 133 -9.48 -8.98 4.48
N ALA A 134 -8.51 -9.21 3.60
CA ALA A 134 -7.41 -8.28 3.38
C ALA A 134 -7.90 -6.88 2.97
N GLY A 135 -8.97 -6.83 2.16
CA GLY A 135 -9.53 -5.61 1.62
C GLY A 135 -8.65 -5.06 0.49
N GLY A 136 -8.97 -3.85 0.01
CA GLY A 136 -8.19 -3.18 -1.02
C GLY A 136 -8.27 -1.67 -0.95
N ALA A 137 -7.53 -1.01 -1.82
CA ALA A 137 -7.53 0.44 -2.00
C ALA A 137 -8.93 0.93 -2.40
N ASP A 138 -9.31 2.12 -1.94
CA ASP A 138 -10.63 2.70 -2.14
C ASP A 138 -11.05 2.82 -3.61
N ASN A 139 -10.15 3.25 -4.49
CA ASN A 139 -10.41 3.36 -5.93
C ASN A 139 -10.59 1.99 -6.59
N ALA A 140 -9.81 0.98 -6.17
CA ALA A 140 -9.94 -0.39 -6.68
C ALA A 140 -11.28 -1.01 -6.22
N CYS A 141 -11.61 -0.88 -4.94
CA CYS A 141 -12.90 -1.33 -4.41
C CYS A 141 -14.07 -0.54 -5.03
N GLY A 142 -13.90 0.75 -5.27
CA GLY A 142 -14.89 1.61 -5.93
C GLY A 142 -15.17 1.20 -7.36
N ALA A 143 -14.13 0.85 -8.13
CA ALA A 143 -14.29 0.33 -9.49
C ALA A 143 -15.07 -0.98 -9.53
N ILE A 144 -14.73 -1.92 -8.64
CA ILE A 144 -15.46 -3.19 -8.49
C ILE A 144 -16.91 -2.93 -8.08
N GLY A 145 -17.15 -2.07 -7.09
CA GLY A 145 -18.48 -1.69 -6.64
C GLY A 145 -19.33 -1.00 -7.71
N ALA A 146 -18.69 -0.35 -8.68
CA ALA A 146 -19.32 0.26 -9.85
C ALA A 146 -19.50 -0.71 -11.04
N GLY A 147 -19.10 -1.97 -10.92
CA GLY A 147 -19.25 -2.98 -11.97
C GLY A 147 -18.23 -2.87 -13.12
N ILE A 148 -17.09 -2.21 -12.87
CA ILE A 148 -15.97 -2.09 -13.82
C ILE A 148 -15.10 -3.33 -13.65
N LEU A 149 -15.50 -4.41 -14.32
CA LEU A 149 -14.91 -5.74 -14.19
C LEU A 149 -14.28 -6.24 -15.50
N GLU A 150 -14.28 -5.42 -16.56
CA GLU A 150 -13.79 -5.77 -17.88
C GLU A 150 -13.25 -4.53 -18.61
N GLU A 151 -12.36 -4.76 -19.56
CA GLU A 151 -11.73 -3.73 -20.39
C GLU A 151 -12.79 -2.92 -21.15
N GLY A 152 -12.53 -1.62 -21.33
CA GLY A 152 -13.44 -0.69 -22.02
C GLY A 152 -14.53 -0.09 -21.13
N LYS A 153 -14.54 -0.40 -19.82
CA LYS A 153 -15.36 0.29 -18.82
C LYS A 153 -14.50 1.28 -18.02
N ALA A 154 -15.10 2.42 -17.66
CA ALA A 154 -14.43 3.46 -16.89
C ALA A 154 -15.34 4.05 -15.81
N LEU A 155 -14.71 4.47 -14.70
CA LEU A 155 -15.31 5.27 -13.65
C LEU A 155 -14.89 6.72 -13.86
N CYS A 156 -15.85 7.63 -13.92
CA CYS A 156 -15.58 9.06 -13.80
C CYS A 156 -16.31 9.57 -12.55
N SER A 157 -15.55 9.87 -11.50
CA SER A 157 -16.07 10.51 -10.30
C SER A 157 -15.72 11.99 -10.34
N ILE A 158 -16.74 12.85 -10.40
CA ILE A 158 -16.57 14.31 -10.49
C ILE A 158 -17.18 14.94 -9.23
N GLY A 159 -16.32 15.36 -8.31
CA GLY A 159 -16.67 16.15 -7.13
C GLY A 159 -15.78 17.39 -7.01
N THR A 160 -15.43 17.81 -5.79
CA THR A 160 -14.43 18.88 -5.56
C THR A 160 -13.06 18.53 -6.17
N SER A 161 -12.77 17.23 -6.28
CA SER A 161 -11.71 16.67 -7.12
C SER A 161 -12.32 15.68 -8.13
N GLY A 162 -11.64 15.45 -9.24
CA GLY A 162 -12.00 14.45 -10.23
C GLY A 162 -11.09 13.23 -10.18
N VAL A 163 -11.67 12.03 -10.31
CA VAL A 163 -10.92 10.78 -10.50
C VAL A 163 -11.47 10.08 -11.73
N PHE A 164 -10.58 9.73 -12.65
CA PHE A 164 -10.89 8.90 -13.80
C PHE A 164 -10.13 7.58 -13.66
N LEU A 165 -10.85 6.48 -13.64
CA LEU A 165 -10.29 5.12 -13.59
C LEU A 165 -10.76 4.38 -14.83
N SER A 166 -9.82 3.77 -15.54
CA SER A 166 -10.07 2.86 -16.66
C SER A 166 -9.42 1.52 -16.34
N TYR A 167 -10.11 0.44 -16.71
CA TYR A 167 -9.53 -0.91 -16.74
C TYR A 167 -8.94 -1.19 -18.12
#